data_AF-A0A0W7WEA7-F1
#
_entry.id   AF-A0A0W7WEA7-F1
#
_cell.length_a   1.000
_cell.length_b   1.000
_cell.length_c   1.000
_cell.angle_alpha   90.00
_cell.angle_beta   90.00
_cell.angle_gamma   90.00
#
_symmetry.space_group_name_H-M   'P 1'
#
loop_
_entity.id
_entity.type
_entity.pdbx_description
1 polymer ?
#
loop_
_entity_poly.entity_id
_entity_poly.type
_entity_poly.pdbx_seq_one_letter_code
_entity_poly.pdbx_strand_id
1 'polypeptide(L)'
;MLIEGRRPLGDVLSEVACPASHDLIARLAASERFAVQPLKVQLIVSLDGDRLGGFSQPGARWFLRIKTLIDSDLLGSRSGRIPEGFHWRSHPRSNPHLWVGGNSAAPVFEAALHDITGRPV
;
A
#
# COMPACT_ATOMS: atom_id res chain seq x y z
N MET A 1 -20.69 16.46 5.10
CA MET A 1 -19.64 16.25 6.13
C MET A 1 -18.32 16.00 5.38
N LEU A 2 -17.44 17.00 5.34
CA LEU A 2 -16.12 16.90 4.69
C LEU A 2 -15.20 16.14 5.65
N ILE A 3 -14.71 14.97 5.24
CA ILE A 3 -13.73 14.21 6.02
C ILE A 3 -12.41 14.99 5.95
N GLU A 4 -12.02 15.63 7.05
CA GLU A 4 -10.70 16.24 7.21
C GLU A 4 -9.61 15.25 6.79
N GLY A 5 -8.74 15.68 5.88
CA GLY A 5 -7.55 14.92 5.49
C GLY A 5 -7.57 14.24 4.13
N ARG A 6 -8.64 14.34 3.32
CA ARG A 6 -8.60 13.95 1.90
C ARG A 6 -7.96 15.04 1.05
N ARG A 7 -7.08 14.65 0.11
CA ARG A 7 -6.49 15.54 -0.90
C ARG A 7 -6.89 15.08 -2.31
N PRO A 8 -6.90 15.96 -3.32
CA PRO A 8 -7.06 15.55 -4.71
C PRO A 8 -5.99 14.53 -5.12
N LEU A 9 -6.34 13.52 -5.92
CA LEU A 9 -5.37 12.54 -6.42
C LEU A 9 -4.28 13.20 -7.28
N GLY A 10 -4.64 14.23 -8.06
CA GLY A 10 -3.70 14.97 -8.90
C GLY A 10 -2.56 15.62 -8.10
N ASP A 11 -2.85 16.14 -6.91
CA ASP A 11 -1.82 16.67 -6.00
C ASP A 11 -0.85 15.60 -5.53
N VAL A 12 -1.36 14.39 -5.24
CA VAL A 12 -0.49 13.28 -4.83
C VAL A 12 0.40 12.84 -5.99
N LEU A 13 -0.15 12.73 -7.20
CA LEU A 13 0.61 12.33 -8.39
C LEU A 13 1.71 13.35 -8.74
N SER A 14 1.44 14.66 -8.65
CA SER A 14 2.44 15.69 -8.94
C SER A 14 3.62 15.69 -7.96
N GLU A 15 3.42 15.16 -6.76
CA GLU A 15 4.43 15.04 -5.70
C GLU A 15 5.22 13.71 -5.79
N VAL A 16 4.80 12.74 -6.60
CA VAL A 16 5.45 11.42 -6.73
C VAL A 16 6.56 11.47 -7.77
N ALA A 17 7.81 11.62 -7.32
CA ALA A 17 8.98 11.72 -8.20
C ALA A 17 9.37 10.40 -8.90
N CYS A 18 9.01 9.24 -8.34
CA CYS A 18 9.38 7.94 -8.90
C CYS A 18 8.38 7.52 -10.01
N PRO A 19 8.80 7.39 -11.28
CA PRO A 19 7.89 7.07 -12.38
C PRO A 19 7.10 5.77 -12.15
N ALA A 20 7.76 4.71 -11.67
CA ALA A 20 7.09 3.44 -11.39
C ALA A 20 6.00 3.56 -10.32
N SER A 21 6.22 4.38 -9.29
CA SER A 21 5.19 4.63 -8.26
C SER A 21 4.06 5.51 -8.78
N HIS A 22 4.39 6.52 -9.57
CA HIS A 22 3.41 7.37 -10.23
C HIS A 22 2.48 6.53 -11.12
N ASP A 23 3.04 5.71 -12.00
CA ASP A 23 2.30 4.89 -12.95
C ASP A 23 1.43 3.84 -12.26
N LEU A 24 1.94 3.23 -11.18
CA LEU A 24 1.14 2.29 -10.40
C LEU A 24 -0.04 2.98 -9.70
N ILE A 25 0.16 4.16 -9.11
CA ILE A 25 -0.94 4.93 -8.50
C ILE A 25 -2.00 5.28 -9.55
N ALA A 26 -1.57 5.73 -10.74
CA ALA A 26 -2.47 6.08 -11.82
C ALA A 26 -3.29 4.87 -12.29
N ARG A 27 -2.66 3.70 -12.49
CA ARG A 27 -3.36 2.46 -12.86
C ARG A 27 -4.33 2.00 -11.79
N LEU A 28 -3.92 2.01 -10.52
CA LEU A 28 -4.80 1.65 -9.40
C LEU A 28 -6.03 2.56 -9.31
N ALA A 29 -5.85 3.86 -9.53
CA ALA A 29 -6.95 4.82 -9.47
C ALA A 29 -7.89 4.74 -10.69
N ALA A 30 -7.36 4.35 -11.85
CA ALA A 30 -8.16 4.08 -13.05
C ALA A 30 -8.86 2.73 -13.00
N SER A 31 -8.40 1.82 -12.14
CA SER A 31 -9.03 0.52 -11.95
C SER A 31 -10.37 0.67 -11.23
N GLU A 32 -11.47 0.28 -11.87
CA GLU A 32 -12.79 0.22 -11.21
C GLU A 32 -12.81 -0.77 -10.02
N ARG A 33 -11.77 -1.60 -9.91
CA ARG A 33 -11.63 -2.64 -8.90
C ARG A 33 -11.11 -2.12 -7.56
N PHE A 34 -10.20 -1.15 -7.58
CA PHE A 34 -9.52 -0.68 -6.36
C PHE A 34 -10.06 0.69 -5.96
N ALA A 35 -10.39 0.83 -4.67
CA ALA A 35 -10.65 2.13 -4.10
C ALA A 35 -9.33 2.79 -3.69
N VAL A 36 -8.99 3.88 -4.37
CA VAL A 36 -7.82 4.71 -4.06
C VAL A 36 -8.26 5.95 -3.28
N GLN A 37 -7.80 6.05 -2.03
CA GLN A 37 -8.09 7.19 -1.16
C GLN A 37 -6.82 7.98 -0.84
N PRO A 38 -6.61 9.15 -1.47
CA PRO A 38 -5.53 10.07 -1.09
C PRO A 38 -5.83 10.73 0.25
N LEU A 39 -4.84 10.74 1.13
CA LEU A 39 -4.82 11.39 2.45
C LEU A 39 -3.66 12.40 2.53
N LYS A 40 -3.60 13.18 3.62
CA LYS A 40 -2.62 14.26 3.81
C LYS A 40 -1.16 13.90 3.50
N VAL A 41 -0.73 12.67 3.83
CA VAL A 41 0.68 12.20 3.66
C VAL A 41 0.79 10.80 3.04
N GLN A 42 -0.34 10.21 2.65
CA GLN A 42 -0.40 8.82 2.21
C GLN A 42 -1.55 8.61 1.25
N LEU A 43 -1.54 7.53 0.51
CA LEU A 43 -2.62 7.06 -0.35
C LEU A 43 -2.97 5.64 0.08
N ILE A 44 -4.24 5.37 0.37
CA ILE A 44 -4.72 4.05 0.78
C ILE A 44 -5.32 3.34 -0.42
N VAL A 45 -4.94 2.08 -0.60
CA VAL A 45 -5.52 1.17 -1.59
C VAL A 45 -6.40 0.16 -0.85
N SER A 46 -7.65 0.03 -1.29
CA SER A 46 -8.62 -0.92 -0.71
C SER A 46 -9.29 -1.75 -1.81
N LEU A 47 -9.71 -2.96 -1.46
CA LEU A 47 -10.51 -3.86 -2.29
C LEU A 47 -11.70 -4.33 -1.45
N ASP A 48 -12.92 -4.24 -1.97
CA ASP A 48 -14.15 -4.67 -1.28
C ASP A 48 -14.32 -4.10 0.15
N GLY A 49 -13.78 -2.89 0.38
CA GLY A 49 -13.78 -2.21 1.69
C GLY A 49 -12.59 -2.54 2.59
N ASP A 50 -11.82 -3.58 2.26
CA ASP A 50 -10.62 -3.98 3.00
C ASP A 50 -9.39 -3.20 2.56
N ARG A 51 -8.73 -2.56 3.52
CA ARG A 51 -7.50 -1.77 3.28
C ARG A 51 -6.30 -2.70 3.10
N LEU A 52 -5.87 -2.90 1.86
CA LEU A 52 -4.73 -3.74 1.51
C LEU A 52 -3.39 -3.09 1.84
N GLY A 53 -3.27 -1.79 1.64
CA GLY A 53 -2.00 -1.09 1.76
C GLY A 53 -2.05 0.33 1.24
N GLY A 54 -0.92 0.82 0.77
CA GLY A 54 -0.84 2.18 0.26
C GLY A 54 0.55 2.68 -0.05
N PHE A 55 0.61 3.94 -0.46
CA PHE A 55 1.83 4.69 -0.68
C PHE A 55 1.98 5.78 0.39
N SER A 56 3.17 5.92 0.95
CA SER A 56 3.55 6.95 1.92
C SER A 56 4.51 7.92 1.27
N GLN A 57 4.12 9.20 1.17
CA GLN A 57 4.99 10.25 0.64
C GLN A 57 6.25 10.43 1.49
N PRO A 58 6.18 10.45 2.84
CA PRO A 58 7.39 10.39 3.65
C PRO A 58 8.22 9.15 3.31
N GLY A 59 9.40 9.39 2.72
CA GLY A 59 10.33 8.35 2.31
C GLY A 59 9.96 7.57 1.04
N ALA A 60 8.92 7.98 0.31
CA ALA A 60 8.44 7.34 -0.93
C ALA A 60 8.34 5.81 -0.82
N ARG A 61 7.54 5.33 0.14
CA ARG A 61 7.45 3.91 0.50
C ARG A 61 6.08 3.35 0.20
N TRP A 62 6.04 2.15 -0.34
CA TRP A 62 4.82 1.35 -0.37
C TRP A 62 4.71 0.56 0.92
N PHE A 63 3.49 0.36 1.39
CA PHE A 63 3.22 -0.46 2.57
C PHE A 63 2.04 -1.39 2.35
N LEU A 64 2.14 -2.59 2.91
CA LEU A 64 1.04 -3.56 2.97
C LEU A 64 0.55 -3.69 4.39
N ARG A 65 -0.77 -3.77 4.56
CA ARG A 65 -1.38 -4.11 5.84
C ARG A 65 -1.26 -5.59 6.05
N ILE A 66 -0.86 -6.01 7.25
CA ILE A 66 -0.66 -7.45 7.47
C ILE A 66 -1.96 -8.19 7.73
N LYS A 67 -3.01 -7.52 8.23
CA LYS A 67 -4.35 -8.14 8.35
C LYS A 67 -4.90 -8.64 7.01
N THR A 68 -4.39 -8.15 5.88
CA THR A 68 -4.79 -8.60 4.54
C THR A 68 -3.87 -9.69 3.97
N LEU A 69 -2.85 -10.12 4.72
CA LEU A 69 -1.82 -11.06 4.28
C LEU A 69 -1.62 -12.26 5.22
N ILE A 70 -1.77 -12.05 6.52
CA ILE A 70 -1.43 -13.02 7.56
C ILE A 70 -2.54 -12.96 8.61
N ASP A 71 -3.03 -14.13 9.02
CA ASP A 71 -3.95 -14.27 10.15
C ASP A 71 -3.38 -13.55 11.38
N SER A 72 -4.21 -12.80 12.08
CA SER A 72 -3.78 -12.01 13.23
C SER A 72 -3.13 -12.85 14.33
N ASP A 73 -3.48 -14.13 14.42
CA ASP A 73 -2.92 -15.05 15.41
C ASP A 73 -1.49 -15.49 15.07
N LEU A 74 -1.10 -15.37 13.79
CA LEU A 74 0.25 -15.68 13.30
C LEU A 74 1.20 -14.48 13.35
N LEU A 75 0.70 -13.27 13.63
CA LEU A 75 1.52 -12.06 13.80
C LEU A 75 2.50 -12.14 14.97
N GLY A 76 2.19 -12.95 15.98
CA GLY A 76 2.97 -13.06 17.21
C GLY A 76 4.37 -13.65 17.01
N SER A 77 4.58 -14.47 15.98
CA SER A 77 5.81 -15.24 15.80
C SER A 77 6.87 -14.56 14.91
N ARG A 78 6.55 -13.44 14.23
CA ARG A 78 7.40 -12.81 13.17
C ARG A 78 7.89 -13.78 12.07
N SER A 79 7.45 -15.04 12.08
CA SER A 79 7.85 -16.11 11.16
C SER A 79 6.87 -16.29 10.01
N GLY A 80 5.79 -15.51 9.96
CA GLY A 80 4.88 -15.47 8.82
C GLY A 80 5.65 -15.06 7.57
N ARG A 81 5.45 -15.80 6.48
CA ARG A 81 6.09 -15.55 5.19
C ARG A 81 5.74 -14.13 4.72
N ILE A 82 6.70 -13.21 4.80
CA ILE A 82 6.55 -11.87 4.24
C ILE A 82 6.72 -11.93 2.72
N PRO A 83 5.95 -11.16 1.93
CA PRO A 83 6.19 -11.04 0.51
C PRO A 83 7.62 -10.57 0.23
N GLU A 84 8.18 -11.01 -0.88
CA GLU A 84 9.55 -10.67 -1.27
C GLU A 84 9.74 -9.15 -1.37
N GLY A 85 10.89 -8.64 -0.91
CA GLY A 85 11.20 -7.20 -0.92
C GLY A 85 10.53 -6.35 0.17
N PHE A 86 9.59 -6.91 0.94
CA PHE A 86 8.99 -6.22 2.07
C PHE A 86 9.79 -6.40 3.36
N HIS A 87 9.73 -5.40 4.23
CA HIS A 87 10.35 -5.41 5.54
C HIS A 87 9.36 -5.01 6.63
N TRP A 88 9.53 -5.57 7.82
CA TRP A 88 8.78 -5.13 9.00
C TRP A 88 9.14 -3.68 9.33
N ARG A 89 8.13 -2.85 9.62
CA ARG A 89 8.37 -1.56 10.29
C ARG A 89 8.57 -1.81 11.78
N SER A 90 9.48 -1.08 12.42
CA SER A 90 9.89 -1.23 13.82
C SER A 90 8.78 -0.99 14.87
N HIS A 91 7.51 -0.82 14.50
CA HIS A 91 6.39 -0.46 15.38
C HIS A 91 5.18 -1.41 15.23
N PRO A 92 4.40 -1.69 16.29
CA PRO A 92 4.31 -3.02 16.88
C PRO A 92 2.85 -3.50 17.06
N ARG A 93 2.58 -4.78 16.81
CA ARG A 93 1.39 -5.56 17.24
C ARG A 93 -0.03 -5.04 16.93
N SER A 94 -0.40 -3.79 17.19
CA SER A 94 -1.77 -3.26 17.04
C SER A 94 -2.13 -2.83 15.62
N ASN A 95 -1.12 -2.39 14.84
CA ASN A 95 -1.30 -2.06 13.44
C ASN A 95 -0.06 -2.50 12.64
N PRO A 96 0.01 -3.79 12.30
CA PRO A 96 1.18 -4.35 11.64
C PRO A 96 1.13 -4.01 10.14
N HIS A 97 2.19 -3.36 9.67
CA HIS A 97 2.41 -3.07 8.25
C HIS A 97 3.82 -3.51 7.85
N LEU A 98 3.90 -4.03 6.63
CA LEU A 98 5.16 -4.23 5.93
C LEU A 98 5.41 -3.02 5.04
N TRP A 99 6.68 -2.70 4.78
CA TRP A 99 7.03 -1.61 3.87
C TRP A 99 8.14 -2.02 2.91
N VAL A 100 8.13 -1.39 1.75
CA VAL A 100 9.20 -1.46 0.74
C VAL A 100 9.46 -0.05 0.22
N GLY A 101 10.72 0.29 -0.01
CA GLY A 101 11.14 1.61 -0.48
C GLY A 101 12.15 1.51 -1.62
N GLY A 102 12.42 2.65 -2.25
CA GLY A 102 13.34 2.74 -3.39
C GLY A 102 12.65 2.56 -4.75
N ASN A 103 13.44 2.59 -5.83
CA ASN A 103 12.93 2.64 -7.20
C ASN A 103 12.16 1.38 -7.62
N SER A 104 12.41 0.25 -6.97
CA SER A 104 11.75 -1.04 -7.25
C SER A 104 10.54 -1.31 -6.36
N ALA A 105 10.13 -0.36 -5.51
CA ALA A 105 9.08 -0.57 -4.53
C ALA A 105 7.68 -0.76 -5.15
N ALA A 106 7.38 -0.06 -6.24
CA ALA A 106 6.08 -0.15 -6.91
C ALA A 106 5.85 -1.54 -7.54
N PRO A 107 6.75 -2.11 -8.36
CA PRO A 107 6.59 -3.48 -8.85
C PRO A 107 6.44 -4.53 -7.75
N VAL A 108 7.16 -4.36 -6.63
CA VAL A 108 7.06 -5.26 -5.48
C VAL A 108 5.68 -5.18 -4.81
N PHE A 109 5.12 -3.98 -4.66
CA PHE A 109 3.76 -3.82 -4.15
C PHE A 109 2.70 -4.36 -5.11
N GLU A 110 2.87 -4.14 -6.42
CA GLU A 110 1.98 -4.68 -7.46
C GLU A 110 1.97 -6.22 -7.46
N ALA A 111 3.13 -6.86 -7.38
CA ALA A 111 3.23 -8.32 -7.26
C ALA A 111 2.50 -8.83 -6.00
N ALA A 112 2.64 -8.13 -4.88
CA ALA A 112 1.91 -8.50 -3.67
C ALA A 112 0.39 -8.34 -3.80
N LEU A 113 -0.09 -7.31 -4.51
CA LEU A 113 -1.53 -7.20 -4.83
C LEU A 113 -2.00 -8.34 -5.75
N HIS A 114 -1.18 -8.76 -6.70
CA HIS A 114 -1.47 -9.93 -7.52
C HIS A 114 -1.60 -11.19 -6.66
N ASP A 115 -0.67 -11.43 -5.74
CA ASP A 115 -0.68 -12.60 -4.86
C ASP A 115 -1.88 -12.61 -3.90
N ILE A 116 -2.24 -11.45 -3.32
CA ILE A 116 -3.41 -11.31 -2.45
C ILE A 116 -4.71 -11.57 -3.22
N THR A 117 -4.79 -11.03 -4.43
CA THR A 117 -6.06 -10.94 -5.16
C THR A 117 -6.22 -11.97 -6.28
N GLY A 118 -5.19 -12.79 -6.53
CA GLY A 118 -5.11 -13.82 -7.57
C GLY A 118 -5.19 -13.28 -9.01
N ARG A 119 -4.99 -11.98 -9.22
CA ARG A 119 -5.22 -11.31 -10.51
C ARG A 119 -4.32 -10.09 -10.68
N PRO A 120 -3.90 -9.75 -11.91
CA PRO A 120 -3.08 -8.57 -12.17
C PRO A 120 -3.83 -7.27 -11.84
N VAL A 121 -3.04 -6.23 -11.57
CA VAL A 121 -3.49 -4.85 -11.28
C VAL A 121 -3.58 -4.04 -12.56
#